data_AF-A0A418DCR3-F1
#
_entry.id   AF-A0A418DCR3-F1
#
_cell.length_a   1.000
_cell.length_b   1.000
_cell.length_c   1.000
_cell.angle_alpha   90.00
_cell.angle_beta   90.00
_cell.angle_gamma   90.00
#
_symmetry.space_group_name_H-M   'P 1'
#
loop_
_entity.id
_entity.type
_entity.pdbx_description
1 polymer ?
#
loop_
_entity_poly.entity_id
_entity_poly.type
_entity_poly.pdbx_seq_one_letter_code
_entity_poly.pdbx_strand_id
1 'polypeptide(L)'
;MVYCASETIFTLNYLCTKQRLAKPREDPPQLLAELASRRHAPVSVLEFFESMLRHTPDVKTFVEEWFYNTPFECLTRPDLRVLLAYIFYSKEWTELPSLDRRDVNQMVDRLYDLTNVREPPSQTSSKPTHCIRHTLDPFESTARPWLVYAVTIGMDAIMGVFLRLAGFQRHPLTRGLRYWHRDAMTSPVAEPLVFVHGIGAGLMLYLPLLWSLVTTHQNRPILLVETPYVSMQLVEDVPSKKDTLVGLQAMLANHDIQRAHWMGHSLGTAICSWVCQELPHTVSHATFIDPIVFFLWKRDVAYNFLY
;
A
#
# COMPACT_ATOMS: atom_id res chain seq x y z
N MET A 1 -5.42 -35.01 -17.94
CA MET A 1 -4.78 -34.43 -19.13
C MET A 1 -5.17 -32.96 -19.35
N VAL A 2 -6.46 -32.63 -19.46
CA VAL A 2 -6.91 -31.23 -19.71
C VAL A 2 -6.43 -30.24 -18.63
N TYR A 3 -6.60 -30.57 -17.34
CA TYR A 3 -6.13 -29.72 -16.24
C TYR A 3 -4.62 -29.46 -16.33
N CYS A 4 -3.81 -30.51 -16.48
CA CYS A 4 -2.36 -30.39 -16.62
C CYS A 4 -1.97 -29.49 -17.80
N ALA A 5 -2.64 -29.63 -18.95
CA ALA A 5 -2.38 -28.77 -20.10
C ALA A 5 -2.73 -27.30 -19.81
N SER A 6 -3.88 -27.03 -19.19
CA SER A 6 -4.27 -25.67 -18.81
C SER A 6 -3.34 -25.04 -17.78
N GLU A 7 -2.87 -25.82 -16.79
CA GLU A 7 -1.91 -25.36 -15.79
C GLU A 7 -0.55 -25.06 -16.40
N THR A 8 -0.09 -25.87 -17.36
CA THR A 8 1.13 -25.56 -18.12
C THR A 8 1.00 -24.24 -18.87
N ILE A 9 -0.12 -24.00 -19.56
CA ILE A 9 -0.35 -22.72 -20.27
C ILE A 9 -0.35 -21.54 -19.29
N PHE A 10 -1.04 -21.68 -18.15
CA PHE A 10 -1.06 -20.66 -17.12
C PHE A 10 0.33 -20.39 -16.54
N THR A 11 1.11 -21.45 -16.28
CA THR A 11 2.49 -21.33 -15.77
C THR A 11 3.38 -20.58 -16.76
N LEU A 12 3.27 -20.87 -18.06
CA LEU A 12 4.01 -20.14 -19.09
C LEU A 12 3.61 -18.65 -19.12
N ASN A 13 2.32 -18.34 -19.06
CA ASN A 13 1.83 -16.97 -18.96
C ASN A 13 2.38 -16.26 -17.72
N TYR A 14 2.34 -16.92 -16.56
CA TYR A 14 2.88 -16.42 -15.32
C TYR A 14 4.40 -16.12 -15.41
N LEU A 15 5.19 -17.03 -15.99
CA LEU A 15 6.63 -16.81 -16.14
C LEU A 15 6.94 -15.60 -17.03
N CYS A 16 6.22 -15.44 -18.14
CA CYS A 16 6.33 -14.27 -19.00
C CYS A 16 5.94 -12.97 -18.26
N THR A 17 4.85 -12.99 -17.51
CA THR A 17 4.41 -11.85 -16.70
C THR A 17 5.40 -11.53 -15.57
N LYS A 18 5.93 -12.53 -14.85
CA LYS A 18 6.97 -12.34 -13.81
C LYS A 18 8.20 -11.65 -14.40
N GLN A 19 8.70 -12.12 -15.54
CA GLN A 19 9.86 -11.50 -16.21
C GLN A 19 9.60 -10.06 -16.63
N ARG A 20 8.39 -9.75 -17.11
CA ARG A 20 8.01 -8.39 -17.49
C ARG A 20 7.93 -7.47 -16.28
N LEU A 21 7.32 -7.92 -15.18
CA LEU A 21 7.10 -7.13 -13.97
C LEU A 21 8.35 -7.03 -13.07
N ALA A 22 9.30 -7.95 -13.19
CA ALA A 22 10.55 -7.92 -12.42
C ALA A 22 11.51 -6.79 -12.85
N LYS A 23 11.21 -6.05 -13.92
CA LYS A 23 12.03 -4.91 -14.35
C LYS A 23 11.92 -3.78 -13.32
N PRO A 24 13.04 -3.24 -12.81
CA PRO A 24 13.02 -2.10 -11.91
C PRO A 24 12.31 -0.90 -12.53
N ARG A 25 11.67 -0.11 -11.68
CA ARG A 25 11.03 1.14 -12.10
C ARG A 25 12.10 2.22 -12.24
N GLU A 26 12.28 2.75 -13.46
CA GLU A 26 13.36 3.72 -13.75
C GLU A 26 13.20 5.05 -13.00
N ASP A 27 11.97 5.49 -12.75
CA ASP A 27 11.68 6.73 -12.04
C ASP A 27 10.76 6.45 -10.83
N PRO A 28 11.34 6.15 -9.66
CA PRO A 28 10.56 5.94 -8.45
C PRO A 28 9.93 7.25 -7.95
N PRO A 29 8.78 7.19 -7.27
CA PRO A 29 8.12 8.37 -6.74
C PRO A 29 9.05 9.18 -5.83
N GLN A 30 9.10 10.49 -6.06
CA GLN A 30 9.92 11.42 -5.28
C GLN A 30 9.16 11.86 -4.02
N LEU A 31 9.73 11.62 -2.83
CA LEU A 31 9.09 11.87 -1.53
C LEU A 31 8.44 13.27 -1.45
N LEU A 32 9.20 14.33 -1.75
CA LEU A 32 8.69 15.71 -1.63
C LEU A 32 7.58 16.01 -2.64
N ALA A 33 7.72 15.55 -3.88
CA ALA A 33 6.72 15.76 -4.92
C ALA A 33 5.41 15.02 -4.61
N GLU A 34 5.50 13.78 -4.12
CA GLU A 34 4.35 12.94 -3.75
C GLU A 34 3.57 13.47 -2.54
N LEU A 35 4.25 14.22 -1.67
CA LEU A 35 3.67 14.77 -0.45
C LEU A 35 3.29 16.26 -0.57
N ALA A 36 3.64 16.92 -1.67
CA ALA A 36 3.51 18.37 -1.86
C ALA A 36 2.09 18.91 -1.68
N SER A 37 1.06 18.10 -1.97
CA SER A 37 -0.35 18.50 -1.81
C SER A 37 -0.85 18.40 -0.36
N ARG A 38 -0.09 17.80 0.56
CA ARG A 38 -0.53 17.58 1.94
C ARG A 38 -0.41 18.86 2.76
N ARG A 39 -1.36 19.05 3.68
CA ARG A 39 -1.38 20.18 4.63
C ARG A 39 -0.08 20.32 5.44
N HIS A 40 0.55 19.20 5.80
CA HIS A 40 1.82 19.15 6.54
C HIS A 40 2.89 18.47 5.68
N ALA A 41 3.05 18.94 4.43
CA ALA A 41 4.08 18.46 3.54
C ALA A 41 5.48 18.77 4.13
N PRO A 42 6.42 17.82 4.10
CA PRO A 42 7.79 18.09 4.51
C PRO A 42 8.46 19.07 3.53
N VAL A 43 9.28 19.97 4.05
CA VAL A 43 10.03 20.96 3.24
C VAL A 43 11.30 20.33 2.66
N SER A 44 11.87 19.33 3.35
CA SER A 44 13.05 18.60 2.89
C SER A 44 13.00 17.12 3.32
N VAL A 45 13.83 16.29 2.68
CA VAL A 45 13.97 14.87 3.05
C VAL A 45 14.55 14.74 4.46
N LEU A 46 15.48 15.63 4.84
CA LEU A 46 16.05 15.69 6.18
C LEU A 46 15.00 16.02 7.25
N GLU A 47 14.09 16.97 6.98
CA GLU A 47 13.00 17.27 7.90
C GLU A 47 12.06 16.07 8.07
N PHE A 48 11.76 15.37 6.98
CA PHE A 48 10.95 14.16 7.02
C PHE A 48 11.64 13.04 7.82
N PHE A 49 12.95 12.87 7.65
CA PHE A 49 13.77 11.95 8.44
C PHE A 49 13.73 12.29 9.95
N GLU A 50 13.92 13.55 10.34
CA GLU A 50 13.82 13.98 11.74
C GLU A 50 12.40 13.81 12.30
N SER A 51 11.36 13.96 11.47
CA SER A 51 9.99 13.64 11.85
C SER A 51 9.81 12.15 12.09
N MET A 52 10.36 11.30 11.23
CA MET A 52 10.32 9.84 11.40
C MET A 52 11.04 9.42 12.69
N LEU A 53 12.25 9.92 12.94
CA LEU A 53 13.01 9.61 14.15
C LEU A 53 12.30 10.01 15.45
N ARG A 54 11.57 11.14 15.46
CA ARG A 54 10.73 11.54 16.61
C ARG A 54 9.63 10.54 16.96
N HIS A 55 9.20 9.74 16.00
CA HIS A 55 8.19 8.70 16.19
C HIS A 55 8.80 7.29 16.29
N THR A 56 10.14 7.18 16.32
CA THR A 56 10.88 5.92 16.47
C THR A 56 11.41 5.83 17.90
N PRO A 57 10.78 5.03 18.79
CA PRO A 57 11.15 4.98 20.20
C PRO A 57 12.58 4.50 20.44
N ASP A 58 13.04 3.54 19.62
CA ASP A 58 14.40 3.02 19.64
C ASP A 58 14.98 3.04 18.22
N VAL A 59 15.80 4.06 17.94
CA VAL A 59 16.44 4.24 16.64
C VAL A 59 17.46 3.14 16.36
N LYS A 60 18.14 2.65 17.39
CA LYS A 60 19.15 1.61 17.25
C LYS A 60 18.48 0.32 16.79
N THR A 61 17.50 -0.18 17.56
CA THR A 61 16.75 -1.38 17.22
C THR A 61 16.04 -1.26 15.89
N PHE A 62 15.46 -0.08 15.59
CA PHE A 62 14.86 0.16 14.27
C PHE A 62 15.84 -0.11 13.14
N VAL A 63 17.06 0.42 13.20
CA VAL A 63 18.05 0.19 12.14
C VAL A 63 18.48 -1.28 12.11
N GLU A 64 18.80 -1.88 13.24
CA GLU A 64 19.23 -3.29 13.33
C GLU A 64 18.21 -4.24 12.69
N GLU A 65 16.93 -4.01 12.94
CA GLU A 65 15.81 -4.74 12.34
C GLU A 65 15.88 -4.74 10.80
N TRP A 66 16.14 -3.60 10.17
CA TRP A 66 16.30 -3.50 8.71
C TRP A 66 17.50 -4.27 8.16
N PHE A 67 18.48 -4.61 9.01
CA PHE A 67 19.65 -5.43 8.70
C PHE A 67 19.56 -6.84 9.31
N TYR A 68 18.36 -7.43 9.40
CA TYR A 68 18.17 -8.80 9.93
C TYR A 68 18.70 -8.98 11.37
N ASN A 69 18.56 -7.95 12.19
CA ASN A 69 19.06 -7.86 13.56
C ASN A 69 20.60 -7.90 13.67
N THR A 70 21.30 -7.45 12.62
CA THR A 70 22.74 -7.19 12.70
C THR A 70 22.98 -6.04 13.69
N PRO A 71 23.82 -6.23 14.74
CA PRO A 71 24.07 -5.19 15.73
C PRO A 71 24.56 -3.88 15.09
N PHE A 72 24.08 -2.74 15.57
CA PHE A 72 24.42 -1.44 15.01
C PHE A 72 25.93 -1.15 15.07
N GLU A 73 26.62 -1.68 16.09
CA GLU A 73 28.07 -1.62 16.25
C GLU A 73 28.85 -2.33 15.14
N CYS A 74 28.20 -3.18 14.35
CA CYS A 74 28.79 -3.85 13.20
C CYS A 74 28.46 -3.15 11.88
N LEU A 75 27.54 -2.18 11.89
CA LEU A 75 27.08 -1.48 10.69
C LEU A 75 28.00 -0.31 10.38
N THR A 76 28.60 -0.33 9.20
CA THR A 76 29.48 0.73 8.71
C THR A 76 28.66 1.84 8.03
N ARG A 77 29.29 3.00 7.82
CA ARG A 77 28.66 4.10 7.07
C ARG A 77 28.20 3.70 5.65
N PRO A 78 28.95 2.91 4.85
CA PRO A 78 28.44 2.34 3.61
C PRO A 78 27.12 1.57 3.77
N ASP A 79 26.95 0.81 4.85
CA ASP A 79 25.72 0.04 5.11
C ASP A 79 24.54 0.98 5.34
N LEU A 80 24.71 1.95 6.25
CA LEU A 80 23.67 2.93 6.57
C LEU A 80 23.29 3.80 5.35
N ARG A 81 24.25 4.14 4.49
CA ARG A 81 24.00 4.86 3.23
C ARG A 81 23.08 4.09 2.30
N VAL A 82 23.28 2.78 2.16
CA VAL A 82 22.45 1.92 1.30
C VAL A 82 21.02 1.86 1.83
N LEU A 83 20.84 1.67 3.15
CA LEU A 83 19.51 1.67 3.77
C LEU A 83 18.78 3.00 3.57
N LEU A 84 19.45 4.13 3.84
CA LEU A 84 18.83 5.45 3.78
C LEU A 84 18.56 5.91 2.34
N ALA A 85 19.45 5.59 1.39
CA ALA A 85 19.20 5.81 -0.03
C ALA A 85 17.93 5.06 -0.48
N TYR A 86 17.76 3.82 -0.04
CA TYR A 86 16.57 3.04 -0.31
C TYR A 86 15.31 3.62 0.34
N ILE A 87 15.31 3.88 1.65
CA ILE A 87 14.11 4.33 2.39
C ILE A 87 13.60 5.68 1.86
N PHE A 88 14.51 6.64 1.61
CA PHE A 88 14.10 8.02 1.31
C PHE A 88 14.04 8.34 -0.18
N TYR A 89 14.75 7.58 -1.03
CA TYR A 89 14.85 7.87 -2.46
C TYR A 89 14.49 6.68 -3.35
N SER A 90 14.28 5.48 -2.79
CA SER A 90 14.02 4.25 -3.56
C SER A 90 15.07 4.02 -4.67
N LYS A 91 16.34 4.30 -4.37
CA LYS A 91 17.47 4.22 -5.31
C LYS A 91 18.69 3.59 -4.67
N GLU A 92 19.57 3.06 -5.51
CA GLU A 92 20.89 2.63 -5.07
C GLU A 92 21.76 3.85 -4.71
N TRP A 93 22.61 3.70 -3.69
CA TRP A 93 23.53 4.76 -3.25
C TRP A 93 24.39 5.32 -4.40
N THR A 94 24.84 4.43 -5.29
CA THR A 94 25.69 4.77 -6.44
C THR A 94 24.97 5.57 -7.52
N GLU A 95 23.64 5.60 -7.51
CA GLU A 95 22.81 6.32 -8.49
C GLU A 95 22.33 7.68 -7.97
N LEU A 96 22.53 7.97 -6.67
CA LEU A 96 22.12 9.25 -6.10
C LEU A 96 22.97 10.42 -6.63
N PRO A 97 22.34 11.55 -6.99
CA PRO A 97 23.00 12.83 -7.22
C PRO A 97 23.81 13.30 -6.02
N SER A 98 24.76 14.21 -6.25
CA SER A 98 25.63 14.76 -5.20
C SER A 98 24.86 15.49 -4.09
N LEU A 99 23.73 16.14 -4.41
CA LEU A 99 22.87 16.78 -3.42
C LEU A 99 22.26 15.75 -2.47
N ASP A 100 21.58 14.73 -3.00
CA ASP A 100 20.91 13.69 -2.22
C ASP A 100 21.91 12.86 -1.39
N ARG A 101 23.11 12.64 -1.91
CA ARG A 101 24.20 12.00 -1.14
C ARG A 101 24.62 12.83 0.07
N ARG A 102 24.54 14.17 0.02
CA ARG A 102 24.81 15.02 1.19
C ARG A 102 23.75 14.83 2.26
N ASP A 103 22.48 14.81 1.87
CA ASP A 103 21.36 14.57 2.79
C ASP A 103 21.50 13.20 3.48
N VAL A 104 21.74 12.15 2.71
CA VAL A 104 21.97 10.80 3.27
C VAL A 104 23.18 10.76 4.21
N ASN A 105 24.29 11.44 3.88
CA ASN A 105 25.44 11.49 4.80
C ASN A 105 25.10 12.17 6.12
N GLN A 106 24.34 13.27 6.08
CA GLN A 106 23.87 13.95 7.30
C GLN A 106 22.94 13.05 8.12
N MET A 107 22.05 12.28 7.47
CA MET A 107 21.23 11.29 8.15
C MET A 107 22.09 10.20 8.82
N VAL A 108 23.16 9.73 8.17
CA VAL A 108 24.08 8.76 8.78
C VAL A 108 24.77 9.34 10.01
N ASP A 109 25.31 10.56 9.92
CA ASP A 109 25.93 11.24 11.06
C ASP A 109 24.94 11.33 12.23
N ARG A 110 23.69 11.69 11.91
CA ARG A 110 22.62 11.79 12.88
C ARG A 110 22.27 10.45 13.54
N LEU A 111 22.31 9.34 12.81
CA LEU A 111 22.09 8.01 13.40
C LEU A 111 23.20 7.63 14.39
N TYR A 112 24.46 7.93 14.08
CA TYR A 112 25.57 7.69 15.04
C TYR A 112 25.44 8.58 16.28
N ASP A 113 25.09 9.85 16.11
CA ASP A 113 24.88 10.78 17.23
C ASP A 113 23.77 10.30 18.17
N LEU A 114 22.64 9.83 17.62
CA LEU A 114 21.48 9.39 18.40
C LEU A 114 21.71 8.04 19.11
N THR A 115 22.48 7.14 18.49
CA THR A 115 22.78 5.83 19.07
C THR A 115 23.98 5.85 20.02
N ASN A 116 24.78 6.93 19.99
CA ASN A 116 26.04 7.06 20.74
C ASN A 116 27.02 5.89 20.47
N VAL A 117 26.94 5.29 19.28
CA VAL A 117 27.84 4.23 18.82
C VAL A 117 28.99 4.85 18.04
N ARG A 118 30.21 4.37 18.28
CA ARG A 118 31.38 4.78 17.49
C ARG A 118 31.34 4.12 16.11
N GLU A 119 31.58 4.91 15.07
CA GLU A 119 31.64 4.42 13.70
C GLU A 119 32.69 3.29 13.59
N PRO A 120 32.30 2.09 13.11
CA PRO A 120 33.22 0.99 12.93
C PRO A 120 34.26 1.32 11.85
N PRO A 121 35.51 0.85 11.97
CA PRO A 121 36.52 1.08 10.95
C PRO A 121 36.07 0.49 9.61
N SER A 122 36.15 1.29 8.55
CA SER A 122 35.84 0.85 7.19
C SER A 122 36.67 -0.38 6.83
N GLN A 123 36.01 -1.53 6.64
CA GLN A 123 36.68 -2.71 6.11
C GLN A 123 37.03 -2.47 4.64
N THR A 124 38.27 -2.77 4.26
CA THR A 124 38.87 -2.35 2.98
C THR A 124 38.33 -3.06 1.73
N SER A 125 37.42 -4.04 1.82
CA SER A 125 36.89 -4.70 0.60
C SER A 125 35.60 -5.53 0.74
N SER A 126 34.67 -5.23 1.65
CA SER A 126 33.41 -5.99 1.72
C SER A 126 32.26 -5.27 1.03
N LYS A 127 31.43 -6.02 0.30
CA LYS A 127 30.10 -5.55 -0.13
C LYS A 127 29.33 -5.08 1.11
N PRO A 128 28.49 -4.02 1.01
CA PRO A 128 27.65 -3.60 2.12
C PRO A 128 26.83 -4.76 2.68
N THR A 129 26.61 -4.73 3.99
CA THR A 129 25.74 -5.66 4.71
C THR A 129 24.35 -5.65 4.09
N HIS A 130 23.79 -6.83 3.86
CA HIS A 130 22.48 -6.97 3.24
C HIS A 130 21.37 -6.40 4.14
N CYS A 131 20.53 -5.54 3.58
CA CYS A 131 19.34 -5.00 4.23
C CYS A 131 18.09 -5.19 3.36
N ILE A 132 16.93 -5.08 3.98
CA ILE A 132 15.63 -5.22 3.34
C ILE A 132 15.38 -4.01 2.43
N ARG A 133 15.26 -4.23 1.12
CA ARG A 133 15.03 -3.17 0.11
C ARG A 133 14.00 -3.59 -0.94
N HIS A 134 12.75 -3.81 -0.55
CA HIS A 134 11.76 -4.52 -1.39
C HIS A 134 11.44 -3.92 -2.77
N THR A 135 11.75 -2.65 -3.04
CA THR A 135 11.58 -2.04 -4.37
C THR A 135 12.81 -2.16 -5.27
N LEU A 136 13.97 -2.53 -4.70
CA LEU A 136 15.26 -2.64 -5.37
C LEU A 136 15.76 -4.10 -5.42
N ASP A 137 15.44 -4.89 -4.39
CA ASP A 137 15.78 -6.30 -4.34
C ASP A 137 15.03 -7.09 -5.44
N PRO A 138 15.57 -8.24 -5.89
CA PRO A 138 14.95 -9.03 -6.95
C PRO A 138 13.48 -9.36 -6.65
N PHE A 139 12.62 -9.16 -7.65
CA PHE A 139 11.20 -9.46 -7.53
C PHE A 139 10.97 -10.97 -7.47
N GLU A 140 10.82 -11.49 -6.25
CA GLU A 140 10.43 -12.87 -6.03
C GLU A 140 8.91 -13.02 -5.92
N SER A 141 8.39 -13.96 -6.69
CA SER A 141 7.00 -14.36 -6.64
C SER A 141 6.88 -15.84 -6.99
N THR A 142 5.78 -16.43 -6.54
CA THR A 142 5.36 -17.79 -6.87
C THR A 142 3.89 -17.80 -7.28
N ALA A 143 3.57 -18.41 -8.42
CA ALA A 143 2.17 -18.63 -8.80
C ALA A 143 1.52 -19.71 -7.92
N ARG A 144 0.23 -19.53 -7.65
CA ARG A 144 -0.65 -20.61 -7.19
C ARG A 144 -1.24 -21.33 -8.42
N PRO A 145 -1.75 -22.56 -8.29
CA PRO A 145 -2.45 -23.23 -9.39
C PRO A 145 -3.57 -22.34 -9.95
N TRP A 146 -3.78 -22.34 -11.27
CA TRP A 146 -4.74 -21.42 -11.91
C TRP A 146 -6.16 -21.56 -11.34
N LEU A 147 -6.50 -22.77 -10.87
CA LEU A 147 -7.79 -23.08 -10.26
C LEU A 147 -8.06 -22.23 -9.00
N VAL A 148 -7.03 -21.85 -8.25
CA VAL A 148 -7.19 -20.95 -7.09
C VAL A 148 -7.75 -19.60 -7.53
N TYR A 149 -7.25 -19.05 -8.64
CA TYR A 149 -7.75 -17.81 -9.22
C TYR A 149 -9.16 -17.99 -9.80
N ALA A 150 -9.47 -19.14 -10.41
CA ALA A 150 -10.82 -19.43 -10.87
C ALA A 150 -11.84 -19.47 -9.71
N VAL A 151 -11.44 -20.01 -8.56
CA VAL A 151 -12.26 -20.01 -7.34
C VAL A 151 -12.49 -18.59 -6.84
N THR A 152 -11.45 -17.74 -6.75
CA THR A 152 -11.61 -16.35 -6.27
C THR A 152 -12.41 -15.49 -7.25
N ILE A 153 -12.30 -15.71 -8.55
CA ILE A 153 -13.17 -15.09 -9.57
C ILE A 153 -14.62 -15.56 -9.39
N GLY A 154 -14.83 -16.87 -9.15
CA GLY A 154 -16.15 -17.41 -8.85
C GLY A 154 -16.77 -16.83 -7.57
N MET A 155 -15.96 -16.65 -6.53
CA MET A 155 -16.39 -15.98 -5.29
C MET A 155 -16.80 -14.52 -5.54
N ASP A 156 -16.05 -13.76 -6.35
CA ASP A 156 -16.44 -12.39 -6.74
C ASP A 156 -17.79 -12.38 -7.48
N ALA A 157 -17.99 -13.32 -8.41
CA ALA A 157 -19.25 -13.44 -9.15
C ALA A 157 -20.44 -13.76 -8.22
N ILE A 158 -20.27 -14.70 -7.29
CA ILE A 158 -21.28 -15.06 -6.27
C ILE A 158 -21.58 -13.85 -5.37
N MET A 159 -20.54 -13.17 -4.88
CA MET A 159 -20.70 -11.97 -4.06
C MET A 159 -21.48 -10.89 -4.83
N GLY A 160 -21.19 -10.71 -6.11
CA GLY A 160 -21.91 -9.79 -6.98
C GLY A 160 -23.40 -10.16 -7.17
N VAL A 161 -23.78 -11.43 -7.07
CA VAL A 161 -25.20 -11.82 -7.03
C VAL A 161 -25.83 -11.41 -5.70
N PHE A 162 -25.19 -11.71 -4.57
CA PHE A 162 -25.68 -11.31 -3.25
C PHE A 162 -25.85 -9.79 -3.13
N LEU A 163 -24.88 -9.01 -3.62
CA LEU A 163 -24.94 -7.55 -3.60
C LEU A 163 -26.12 -7.02 -4.44
N ARG A 164 -26.36 -7.57 -5.64
CA ARG A 164 -27.53 -7.20 -6.46
C ARG A 164 -28.85 -7.52 -5.75
N LEU A 165 -28.95 -8.70 -5.14
CA LEU A 165 -30.13 -9.09 -4.36
C LEU A 165 -30.34 -8.19 -3.15
N ALA A 166 -29.26 -7.67 -2.56
CA ALA A 166 -29.29 -6.69 -1.47
C ALA A 166 -29.54 -5.24 -1.92
N GLY A 167 -29.81 -5.01 -3.22
CA GLY A 167 -30.16 -3.71 -3.79
C GLY A 167 -28.97 -2.89 -4.30
N PHE A 168 -27.77 -3.44 -4.35
CA PHE A 168 -26.60 -2.73 -4.90
C PHE A 168 -26.55 -2.77 -6.43
N GLN A 169 -26.08 -1.69 -7.01
CA GLN A 169 -25.75 -1.56 -8.42
C GLN A 169 -24.22 -1.42 -8.58
N ARG A 170 -23.64 -2.09 -9.58
CA ARG A 170 -22.19 -2.02 -9.86
C ARG A 170 -21.92 -0.96 -10.90
N HIS A 171 -20.98 -0.06 -10.63
CA HIS A 171 -20.63 1.06 -11.49
C HIS A 171 -19.14 1.02 -11.86
N PRO A 172 -18.78 1.33 -13.12
CA PRO A 172 -17.39 1.48 -13.53
C PRO A 172 -16.80 2.83 -13.08
N LEU A 173 -15.48 2.85 -12.91
CA LEU A 173 -14.66 4.06 -12.70
C LEU A 173 -13.47 4.05 -13.67
N THR A 174 -12.61 5.06 -13.54
CA THR A 174 -11.36 5.21 -14.28
C THR A 174 -10.42 4.02 -14.04
N ARG A 175 -9.62 3.65 -15.07
CA ARG A 175 -8.51 2.67 -14.95
C ARG A 175 -8.92 1.33 -14.34
N GLY A 176 -10.10 0.82 -14.70
CA GLY A 176 -10.58 -0.49 -14.26
C GLY A 176 -11.06 -0.56 -12.80
N LEU A 177 -11.04 0.55 -12.06
CA LEU A 177 -11.70 0.65 -10.77
C LEU A 177 -13.21 0.49 -10.94
N ARG A 178 -13.85 -0.10 -9.93
CA ARG A 178 -15.29 -0.33 -9.88
C ARG A 178 -15.77 -0.14 -8.45
N TYR A 179 -17.06 0.07 -8.29
CA TYR A 179 -17.68 0.12 -6.97
C TYR A 179 -19.12 -0.36 -7.04
N TRP A 180 -19.64 -0.74 -5.88
CA TRP A 180 -21.06 -1.01 -5.69
C TRP A 180 -21.69 0.16 -4.97
N HIS A 181 -22.90 0.56 -5.35
CA HIS A 181 -23.67 1.59 -4.69
C HIS A 181 -25.07 1.06 -4.35
N ARG A 182 -25.53 1.36 -3.14
CA ARG A 182 -26.91 1.18 -2.71
C ARG A 182 -27.37 2.45 -2.01
N ASP A 183 -28.48 3.00 -2.47
CA ASP A 183 -29.08 4.19 -1.87
C ASP A 183 -29.78 3.88 -0.53
N ALA A 184 -30.12 4.92 0.23
CA ALA A 184 -30.96 4.79 1.41
C ALA A 184 -32.36 4.30 1.03
N MET A 185 -32.83 3.26 1.70
CA MET A 185 -34.16 2.67 1.48
C MET A 185 -35.25 3.36 2.31
N THR A 186 -34.86 4.08 3.37
CA THR A 186 -35.77 4.72 4.32
C THR A 186 -35.30 6.12 4.68
N SER A 187 -36.24 6.97 5.12
CA SER A 187 -35.96 8.31 5.63
C SER A 187 -36.00 8.34 7.17
N PRO A 188 -35.30 9.27 7.83
CA PRO A 188 -34.40 10.28 7.27
C PRO A 188 -33.09 9.67 6.76
N VAL A 189 -32.58 10.19 5.65
CA VAL A 189 -31.33 9.72 5.03
C VAL A 189 -30.15 10.04 5.94
N ALA A 190 -29.42 9.01 6.35
CA ALA A 190 -28.19 9.13 7.12
C ALA A 190 -26.98 9.41 6.22
N GLU A 191 -25.89 9.84 6.83
CA GLU A 191 -24.63 10.11 6.16
C GLU A 191 -24.11 8.91 5.34
N PRO A 192 -23.70 9.07 4.08
CA PRO A 192 -23.18 7.97 3.27
C PRO A 192 -21.94 7.27 3.87
N LEU A 193 -21.83 5.96 3.65
CA LEU A 193 -20.66 5.16 4.02
C LEU A 193 -19.92 4.71 2.76
N VAL A 194 -18.61 4.94 2.72
CA VAL A 194 -17.72 4.32 1.74
C VAL A 194 -16.87 3.27 2.45
N PHE A 195 -16.95 2.03 1.99
CA PHE A 195 -16.12 0.93 2.47
C PHE A 195 -15.03 0.57 1.45
N VAL A 196 -13.80 0.41 1.93
CA VAL A 196 -12.64 -0.01 1.14
C VAL A 196 -12.02 -1.24 1.78
N HIS A 197 -12.04 -2.36 1.04
CA HIS A 197 -11.54 -3.63 1.54
C HIS A 197 -10.01 -3.74 1.46
N GLY A 198 -9.43 -4.67 2.23
CA GLY A 198 -8.01 -5.03 2.19
C GLY A 198 -7.70 -6.16 1.20
N ILE A 199 -6.48 -6.70 1.27
CA ILE A 199 -6.02 -7.83 0.46
C ILE A 199 -6.84 -9.09 0.80
N GLY A 200 -7.22 -9.89 -0.20
CA GLY A 200 -7.91 -11.16 -0.01
C GLY A 200 -8.78 -11.58 -1.18
N ALA A 201 -9.92 -12.24 -0.93
CA ALA A 201 -10.89 -12.63 -1.97
C ALA A 201 -11.98 -11.55 -2.18
N GLY A 202 -11.57 -10.27 -2.20
CA GLY A 202 -12.46 -9.12 -2.39
C GLY A 202 -13.54 -8.99 -1.31
N LEU A 203 -14.72 -8.49 -1.69
CA LEU A 203 -15.84 -8.22 -0.79
C LEU A 203 -16.44 -9.49 -0.15
N MET A 204 -16.19 -10.68 -0.71
CA MET A 204 -16.69 -11.95 -0.17
C MET A 204 -16.25 -12.18 1.28
N LEU A 205 -15.01 -11.81 1.63
CA LEU A 205 -14.48 -11.96 3.00
C LEU A 205 -15.19 -11.05 4.02
N TYR A 206 -15.93 -10.06 3.55
CA TYR A 206 -16.61 -9.06 4.37
C TYR A 206 -18.12 -9.29 4.41
N LEU A 207 -18.63 -10.39 3.86
CA LEU A 207 -20.06 -10.67 3.80
C LEU A 207 -20.77 -10.50 5.17
N PRO A 208 -20.24 -11.00 6.31
CA PRO A 208 -20.90 -10.80 7.61
C PRO A 208 -20.99 -9.32 8.01
N LEU A 209 -19.92 -8.54 7.79
CA LEU A 209 -19.90 -7.10 8.06
C LEU A 209 -20.89 -6.37 7.15
N LEU A 210 -20.85 -6.65 5.84
CA LEU A 210 -21.71 -6.02 4.86
C LEU A 210 -23.18 -6.34 5.12
N TRP A 211 -23.49 -7.58 5.47
CA TRP A 211 -24.84 -8.00 5.88
C TRP A 211 -25.32 -7.23 7.10
N SER A 212 -24.48 -7.11 8.14
CA SER A 212 -24.81 -6.33 9.34
C SER A 212 -25.07 -4.86 9.00
N LEU A 213 -24.22 -4.23 8.19
CA LEU A 213 -24.38 -2.84 7.75
C LEU A 213 -25.68 -2.65 6.98
N VAL A 214 -25.95 -3.55 6.03
CA VAL A 214 -27.09 -3.49 5.12
C VAL A 214 -28.42 -3.64 5.85
N THR A 215 -28.47 -4.52 6.84
CA THR A 215 -29.69 -4.84 7.61
C THR A 215 -29.94 -3.86 8.75
N THR A 216 -28.88 -3.35 9.38
CA THR A 216 -28.99 -2.42 10.52
C THR A 216 -29.17 -0.97 10.06
N HIS A 217 -28.60 -0.58 8.91
CA HIS A 217 -28.60 0.79 8.43
C HIS A 217 -29.31 0.93 7.08
N GLN A 218 -30.63 0.70 7.08
CA GLN A 218 -31.45 0.81 5.87
C GLN A 218 -31.60 2.26 5.37
N ASN A 219 -31.43 3.26 6.23
CA ASN A 219 -31.54 4.66 5.88
C ASN A 219 -30.22 5.28 5.41
N ARG A 220 -29.18 4.48 5.17
CA ARG A 220 -27.82 4.94 4.87
C ARG A 220 -27.39 4.53 3.47
N PRO A 221 -26.97 5.46 2.60
CA PRO A 221 -26.32 5.11 1.34
C PRO A 221 -24.98 4.43 1.60
N ILE A 222 -24.68 3.36 0.86
CA ILE A 222 -23.46 2.55 1.03
C ILE A 222 -22.76 2.40 -0.33
N LEU A 223 -21.48 2.75 -0.36
CA LEU A 223 -20.56 2.57 -1.48
C LEU A 223 -19.49 1.56 -1.08
N LEU A 224 -19.25 0.55 -1.92
CA LEU A 224 -18.22 -0.47 -1.70
C LEU A 224 -17.20 -0.39 -2.82
N VAL A 225 -16.00 0.11 -2.52
CA VAL A 225 -14.92 0.25 -3.50
C VAL A 225 -14.31 -1.12 -3.78
N GLU A 226 -14.21 -1.49 -5.06
CA GLU A 226 -13.56 -2.73 -5.48
C GLU A 226 -12.12 -2.44 -5.90
N THR A 227 -11.18 -3.18 -5.30
CA THR A 227 -9.76 -3.12 -5.64
C THR A 227 -9.29 -4.48 -6.18
N PRO A 228 -9.57 -4.80 -7.46
CA PRO A 228 -9.37 -6.13 -8.02
C PRO A 228 -7.89 -6.57 -8.02
N TYR A 229 -6.96 -5.62 -8.13
CA TYR A 229 -5.52 -5.84 -8.10
C TYR A 229 -4.99 -6.37 -6.74
N VAL A 230 -5.78 -6.29 -5.68
CA VAL A 230 -5.47 -6.90 -4.36
C VAL A 230 -6.49 -7.96 -3.94
N SER A 231 -7.38 -8.37 -4.86
CA SER A 231 -8.48 -9.30 -4.60
C SER A 231 -8.26 -10.71 -5.14
N MET A 232 -7.00 -11.09 -5.36
CA MET A 232 -6.61 -12.36 -6.00
C MET A 232 -7.32 -12.58 -7.36
N GLN A 233 -7.51 -11.50 -8.12
CA GLN A 233 -8.07 -11.53 -9.47
C GLN A 233 -6.94 -11.52 -10.51
N LEU A 234 -7.22 -11.98 -11.73
CA LEU A 234 -6.28 -11.91 -12.85
C LEU A 234 -6.31 -10.51 -13.48
N VAL A 235 -5.86 -9.51 -12.72
CA VAL A 235 -5.78 -8.11 -13.15
C VAL A 235 -4.35 -7.62 -13.01
N GLU A 236 -3.79 -7.13 -14.11
CA GLU A 236 -2.42 -6.58 -14.14
C GLU A 236 -2.38 -5.06 -14.02
N ASP A 237 -3.49 -4.36 -14.34
CA ASP A 237 -3.56 -2.91 -14.26
C ASP A 237 -3.76 -2.48 -12.80
N VAL A 238 -2.75 -1.78 -12.25
CA VAL A 238 -2.77 -1.24 -10.89
C VAL A 238 -2.83 0.28 -10.99
N PRO A 239 -3.95 0.92 -10.61
CA PRO A 239 -4.08 2.37 -10.69
C PRO A 239 -3.09 3.06 -9.75
N SER A 240 -2.60 4.22 -10.18
CA SER A 240 -1.78 5.06 -9.29
C SER A 240 -2.62 5.65 -8.16
N LYS A 241 -1.97 6.19 -7.12
CA LYS A 241 -2.63 6.99 -6.07
C LYS A 241 -3.50 8.10 -6.69
N LYS A 242 -2.95 8.81 -7.67
CA LYS A 242 -3.64 9.89 -8.40
C LYS A 242 -4.88 9.38 -9.13
N ASP A 243 -4.74 8.30 -9.91
CA ASP A 243 -5.88 7.72 -10.65
C ASP A 243 -6.98 7.23 -9.70
N THR A 244 -6.58 6.66 -8.55
CA THR A 244 -7.50 6.21 -7.51
C THR A 244 -8.27 7.37 -6.90
N LEU A 245 -7.60 8.45 -6.51
CA LEU A 245 -8.25 9.63 -5.93
C LEU A 245 -9.20 10.31 -6.92
N VAL A 246 -8.82 10.42 -8.20
CA VAL A 246 -9.71 10.93 -9.26
C VAL A 246 -10.95 10.05 -9.41
N GLY A 247 -10.76 8.72 -9.42
CA GLY A 247 -11.88 7.77 -9.48
C GLY A 247 -12.82 7.90 -8.28
N LEU A 248 -12.29 8.04 -7.07
CA LEU A 248 -13.08 8.21 -5.85
C LEU A 248 -13.82 9.55 -5.79
N GLN A 249 -13.25 10.64 -6.29
CA GLN A 249 -13.98 11.91 -6.44
C GLN A 249 -15.15 11.77 -7.42
N ALA A 250 -14.91 11.17 -8.58
CA ALA A 250 -15.95 10.93 -9.58
C ALA A 250 -17.06 10.01 -9.02
N MET A 251 -16.70 8.98 -8.27
CA MET A 251 -17.64 8.10 -7.57
C MET A 251 -18.60 8.88 -6.68
N LEU A 252 -18.09 9.77 -5.82
CA LEU A 252 -18.92 10.58 -4.95
C LEU A 252 -19.79 11.57 -5.74
N ALA A 253 -19.22 12.22 -6.75
CA ALA A 253 -19.94 13.18 -7.60
C ALA A 253 -21.10 12.53 -8.38
N ASN A 254 -20.94 11.28 -8.84
CA ASN A 254 -21.98 10.54 -9.55
C ASN A 254 -23.25 10.28 -8.72
N HIS A 255 -23.16 10.45 -7.39
CA HIS A 255 -24.25 10.24 -6.46
C HIS A 255 -24.58 11.50 -5.64
N ASP A 256 -24.12 12.67 -6.07
CA ASP A 256 -24.30 13.95 -5.38
C ASP A 256 -23.84 13.94 -3.91
N ILE A 257 -22.85 13.09 -3.59
CA ILE A 257 -22.30 12.95 -2.24
C ILE A 257 -21.16 13.94 -2.06
N GLN A 258 -21.35 14.92 -1.18
CA GLN A 258 -20.28 15.88 -0.84
C GLN A 258 -19.28 15.31 0.16
N ARG A 259 -19.79 14.60 1.18
CA ARG A 259 -18.99 14.03 2.28
C ARG A 259 -19.51 12.65 2.63
N ALA A 260 -18.59 11.76 2.99
CA ALA A 260 -18.92 10.41 3.42
C ALA A 260 -18.05 9.97 4.59
N HIS A 261 -18.56 9.00 5.34
CA HIS A 261 -17.79 8.23 6.31
C HIS A 261 -16.93 7.23 5.54
N TRP A 262 -15.62 7.34 5.65
CA TRP A 262 -14.68 6.41 5.04
C TRP A 262 -14.30 5.30 6.01
N MET A 263 -14.56 4.07 5.63
CA MET A 263 -14.22 2.87 6.41
C MET A 263 -13.25 2.01 5.60
N GLY A 264 -12.06 1.78 6.13
CA GLY A 264 -11.04 0.96 5.50
C GLY A 264 -10.61 -0.19 6.40
N HIS A 265 -10.37 -1.37 5.80
CA HIS A 265 -9.71 -2.49 6.49
C HIS A 265 -8.35 -2.81 5.87
N SER A 266 -7.33 -3.05 6.70
CA SER A 266 -6.00 -3.46 6.25
C SER A 266 -5.51 -2.55 5.12
N LEU A 267 -5.17 -3.05 3.93
CA LEU A 267 -4.70 -2.24 2.80
C LEU A 267 -5.69 -1.14 2.37
N GLY A 268 -7.00 -1.34 2.57
CA GLY A 268 -8.01 -0.31 2.34
C GLY A 268 -7.80 0.95 3.18
N THR A 269 -7.14 0.83 4.34
CA THR A 269 -6.76 2.00 5.17
C THR A 269 -5.73 2.89 4.51
N ALA A 270 -4.90 2.37 3.59
CA ALA A 270 -3.99 3.19 2.80
C ALA A 270 -4.76 4.12 1.85
N ILE A 271 -5.78 3.60 1.16
CA ILE A 271 -6.65 4.39 0.28
C ILE A 271 -7.42 5.43 1.11
N CYS A 272 -8.03 5.02 2.22
CA CYS A 272 -8.73 5.98 3.09
C CYS A 272 -7.79 7.06 3.63
N SER A 273 -6.53 6.73 3.94
CA SER A 273 -5.53 7.73 4.33
C SER A 273 -5.22 8.72 3.21
N TRP A 274 -5.13 8.27 1.94
CA TRP A 274 -4.95 9.18 0.81
C TRP A 274 -6.13 10.14 0.70
N VAL A 275 -7.36 9.65 0.83
CA VAL A 275 -8.56 10.50 0.83
C VAL A 275 -8.52 11.51 1.98
N CYS A 276 -8.18 11.09 3.20
CA CYS A 276 -8.07 11.99 4.35
C CYS A 276 -7.02 13.10 4.15
N GLN A 277 -5.94 12.80 3.44
CA GLN A 277 -4.81 13.71 3.26
C GLN A 277 -4.97 14.64 2.05
N GLU A 278 -5.51 14.12 0.94
CA GLU A 278 -5.56 14.83 -0.35
C GLU A 278 -6.98 15.29 -0.71
N LEU A 279 -8.01 14.67 -0.14
CA LEU A 279 -9.43 15.01 -0.32
C LEU A 279 -10.17 15.27 1.00
N PRO A 280 -9.60 16.01 1.97
CA PRO A 280 -10.18 16.12 3.32
C PRO A 280 -11.62 16.69 3.32
N HIS A 281 -11.99 17.46 2.30
CA HIS A 281 -13.33 18.03 2.14
C HIS A 281 -14.41 16.98 1.86
N THR A 282 -14.05 15.76 1.44
CA THR A 282 -14.99 14.65 1.19
C THR A 282 -15.15 13.70 2.37
N VAL A 283 -14.42 13.94 3.47
CA VAL A 283 -14.41 13.07 4.66
C VAL A 283 -15.28 13.69 5.74
N SER A 284 -16.30 12.98 6.20
CA SER A 284 -17.02 13.33 7.44
C SER A 284 -16.40 12.66 8.66
N HIS A 285 -16.18 11.35 8.55
CA HIS A 285 -15.60 10.47 9.55
C HIS A 285 -14.66 9.48 8.88
N ALA A 286 -13.69 8.96 9.64
CA ALA A 286 -12.82 7.88 9.20
C ALA A 286 -12.81 6.76 10.24
N THR A 287 -13.03 5.52 9.81
CA THR A 287 -12.87 4.32 10.62
C THR A 287 -11.82 3.43 9.99
N PHE A 288 -10.78 3.10 10.75
CA PHE A 288 -9.77 2.16 10.32
C PHE A 288 -9.85 0.88 11.13
N ILE A 289 -10.01 -0.24 10.41
CA ILE A 289 -10.06 -1.59 10.96
C ILE A 289 -8.71 -2.23 10.64
N ASP A 290 -7.98 -2.66 11.66
CA ASP A 290 -6.62 -3.20 11.54
C ASP A 290 -5.71 -2.35 10.62
N PRO A 291 -5.47 -1.06 10.98
CA PRO A 291 -4.79 -0.10 10.12
C PRO A 291 -3.32 -0.42 9.91
N ILE A 292 -3.00 -0.95 8.72
CA ILE A 292 -1.61 -1.10 8.30
C ILE A 292 -0.93 0.25 8.02
N VAL A 293 -1.70 1.29 7.67
CA VAL A 293 -1.16 2.58 7.21
C VAL A 293 -0.27 3.29 8.23
N PHE A 294 -0.44 3.04 9.53
CA PHE A 294 0.39 3.64 10.58
C PHE A 294 1.75 2.93 10.78
N PHE A 295 1.89 1.69 10.31
CA PHE A 295 3.08 0.86 10.53
C PHE A 295 3.72 0.33 9.24
N LEU A 296 3.27 0.77 8.06
CA LEU A 296 3.87 0.42 6.77
C LEU A 296 5.39 0.70 6.68
N TRP A 297 5.89 1.65 7.46
CA TRP A 297 7.30 2.01 7.52
C TRP A 297 8.14 1.12 8.44
N LYS A 298 7.51 0.19 9.18
CA LYS A 298 8.21 -0.75 10.05
C LYS A 298 8.71 -1.95 9.25
N ARG A 299 9.87 -2.48 9.66
CA ARG A 299 10.47 -3.68 9.09
C ARG A 299 9.50 -4.87 9.07
N ASP A 300 8.75 -5.10 10.13
CA ASP A 300 7.86 -6.27 10.25
C ASP A 300 6.88 -6.41 9.10
N VAL A 301 6.35 -5.29 8.59
CA VAL A 301 5.40 -5.33 7.47
C VAL A 301 6.13 -5.68 6.18
N ALA A 302 7.27 -5.03 5.91
CA ALA A 302 8.07 -5.33 4.73
C ALA A 302 8.59 -6.77 4.74
N TYR A 303 9.15 -7.22 5.86
CA TYR A 303 9.70 -8.56 6.03
C TYR A 303 8.62 -9.63 5.89
N ASN A 304 7.62 -9.66 6.78
CA ASN A 304 6.66 -10.76 6.80
C ASN A 304 5.75 -10.84 5.55
N PHE A 305 5.64 -9.75 4.79
CA PHE A 305 4.81 -9.72 3.59
C PHE A 305 5.59 -9.93 2.29
N LEU A 306 6.90 -9.62 2.25
CA LEU A 306 7.69 -9.61 1.02
C LEU A 306 8.97 -10.49 1.07
N TYR A 307 9.37 -10.99 2.24
CA TYR A 307 10.57 -11.83 2.46
C TYR A 307 10.21 -13.12 3.22
#